data_AF-A0A6B2LQ66-F1
#
_entry.id   AF-A0A6B2LQ66-F1
#
_cell.length_a   1.000
_cell.length_b   1.000
_cell.length_c   1.000
_cell.angle_alpha   90.00
_cell.angle_beta   90.00
_cell.angle_gamma   90.00
#
_symmetry.space_group_name_H-M   'P 1'
#
loop_
_entity.id
_entity.type
_entity.pdbx_description
1 polymer ?
#
loop_
_entity_poly.entity_id
_entity_poly.type
_entity_poly.pdbx_seq_one_letter_code
_entity_poly.pdbx_strand_id
1 'polypeptide(L)'
;MFLAGLKKSVEKNIGHEVKDVVMAVPAYFNVNQRQATKDAGTLAGWNVLRIINESSAAVVAYGFDKNCPYECNLKVFHLGGRNLDVTLVMVDDGIFEVKSTGKLPLGGEDFDDLLLDYFVKKVHKKYHCDLLKDVNAMRRLKVACER
;
A
#
# COMPACT_ATOMS: atom_id res chain seq x y z
N MET A 1 8.40 14.95 4.32
CA MET A 1 9.17 14.45 5.49
C MET A 1 9.39 12.93 5.43
N PHE A 2 8.35 12.11 5.18
CA PHE A 2 8.50 10.64 5.05
C PHE A 2 9.39 10.18 3.88
N LEU A 3 9.08 10.59 2.64
CA LEU A 3 9.83 10.14 1.44
C LEU A 3 11.31 10.51 1.48
N ALA A 4 11.65 11.70 2.00
CA ALA A 4 13.05 12.09 2.19
C ALA A 4 13.77 11.20 3.22
N GLY A 5 13.06 10.74 4.25
CA GLY A 5 13.56 9.74 5.19
C GLY A 5 13.78 8.38 4.53
N LEU A 6 12.84 7.95 3.68
CA LEU A 6 12.96 6.72 2.90
C LEU A 6 14.16 6.76 1.95
N LYS A 7 14.36 7.88 1.23
CA LYS A 7 15.53 8.10 0.37
C LYS A 7 16.84 7.86 1.13
N LYS A 8 17.02 8.56 2.26
CA LYS A 8 18.23 8.42 3.09
C LYS A 8 18.45 6.98 3.58
N SER A 9 17.38 6.29 3.98
CA SER A 9 17.47 4.90 4.42
C SER A 9 17.89 3.96 3.31
N VAL A 10 17.34 4.13 2.11
CA VAL A 10 17.71 3.33 0.92
C VAL A 10 19.15 3.60 0.52
N GLU A 11 19.56 4.87 0.39
CA GLU A 11 20.93 5.26 0.02
C GLU A 11 21.96 4.74 1.03
N LYS A 12 21.63 4.79 2.34
CA LYS A 12 22.47 4.20 3.38
C LYS A 12 22.60 2.68 3.25
N ASN A 13 21.53 2.00 2.83
CA ASN A 13 21.52 0.54 2.68
C ASN A 13 22.34 0.09 1.46
N ILE A 14 22.19 0.77 0.31
CA ILE A 14 22.85 0.39 -0.95
C ILE A 14 24.23 1.03 -1.15
N GLY A 15 24.57 2.06 -0.36
CA GLY A 15 25.89 2.70 -0.34
C GLY A 15 26.13 3.74 -1.43
N HIS A 16 25.11 4.15 -2.19
CA HIS A 16 25.21 5.19 -3.21
C HIS A 16 23.93 6.03 -3.30
N GLU A 17 24.03 7.19 -3.96
CA GLU A 17 22.90 8.09 -4.19
C GLU A 17 21.86 7.45 -5.12
N VAL A 18 20.58 7.65 -4.81
CA VAL A 18 19.44 7.28 -5.67
C VAL A 18 18.85 8.55 -6.25
N LYS A 19 19.06 8.76 -7.55
CA LYS A 19 18.60 9.96 -8.27
C LYS A 19 17.21 9.80 -8.84
N ASP A 20 16.96 8.69 -9.52
CA ASP A 20 15.74 8.45 -10.26
C ASP A 20 14.79 7.49 -9.53
N VAL A 21 13.49 7.73 -9.65
CA VAL A 21 12.46 6.86 -9.06
C VAL A 21 11.24 6.71 -9.98
N VAL A 22 10.65 5.52 -9.96
CA VAL A 22 9.29 5.27 -10.46
C VAL A 22 8.42 4.99 -9.24
N MET A 23 7.29 5.67 -9.12
CA MET A 23 6.38 5.52 -7.98
C MET A 23 5.07 4.88 -8.44
N ALA A 24 4.60 3.89 -7.70
CA ALA A 24 3.30 3.29 -7.91
C ALA A 24 2.24 4.00 -7.04
N VAL A 25 1.03 4.16 -7.58
CA VAL A 25 -0.14 4.70 -6.88
C VAL A 25 -1.38 3.86 -7.19
N PRO A 26 -2.46 3.95 -6.39
CA PRO A 26 -3.69 3.23 -6.67
C PRO A 26 -4.29 3.64 -8.03
N ALA A 27 -4.88 2.68 -8.76
CA ALA A 27 -5.40 2.93 -10.10
C ALA A 27 -6.49 4.03 -10.15
N TYR A 28 -7.27 4.16 -9.08
CA TYR A 28 -8.36 5.14 -8.95
C TYR A 28 -7.87 6.56 -8.57
N PHE A 29 -6.57 6.78 -8.38
CA PHE A 29 -6.06 8.13 -8.12
C PHE A 29 -6.35 9.06 -9.31
N ASN A 30 -6.96 10.21 -9.01
CA ASN A 30 -7.20 11.25 -10.00
C ASN A 30 -5.90 12.02 -10.34
N VAL A 31 -5.98 12.90 -11.33
CA VAL A 31 -4.84 13.69 -11.82
C VAL A 31 -4.18 14.49 -10.69
N ASN A 32 -4.96 15.12 -9.82
CA ASN A 32 -4.43 15.95 -8.74
C ASN A 32 -3.67 15.11 -7.69
N GLN A 33 -4.19 13.94 -7.33
CA GLN A 33 -3.53 13.03 -6.38
C GLN A 33 -2.24 12.45 -6.96
N ARG A 34 -2.22 12.12 -8.26
CA ARG A 34 -1.02 11.68 -8.97
C ARG A 34 0.05 12.77 -9.00
N GLN A 35 -0.37 14.01 -9.32
CA GLN A 35 0.53 15.16 -9.34
C GLN A 35 1.10 15.44 -7.94
N ALA A 36 0.25 15.45 -6.91
CA ALA A 36 0.69 15.63 -5.52
C ALA A 36 1.72 14.56 -5.09
N THR A 37 1.55 13.31 -5.54
CA THR A 37 2.51 12.23 -5.26
C THR A 37 3.84 12.46 -5.98
N LYS A 38 3.80 12.88 -7.26
CA LYS A 38 5.00 13.24 -8.04
C LYS A 38 5.75 14.42 -7.41
N ASP A 39 5.02 15.45 -6.99
CA ASP A 39 5.60 16.63 -6.34
C ASP A 39 6.24 16.26 -5.01
N ALA A 40 5.60 15.38 -4.23
CA ALA A 40 6.17 14.87 -2.99
C ALA A 40 7.48 14.10 -3.21
N GLY A 41 7.57 13.32 -4.30
CA GLY A 41 8.82 12.66 -4.71
C GLY A 41 9.90 13.65 -5.13
N THR A 42 9.54 14.68 -5.90
CA THR A 42 10.44 15.75 -6.30
C THR A 42 10.98 16.52 -5.10
N LEU A 43 10.11 16.88 -4.15
CA LEU A 43 10.47 17.54 -2.89
C LEU A 43 11.34 16.66 -1.98
N ALA A 44 11.28 15.34 -2.13
CA ALA A 44 12.18 14.41 -1.44
C ALA A 44 13.58 14.34 -2.09
N GLY A 45 13.79 15.03 -3.21
CA GLY A 45 15.07 15.08 -3.94
C GLY A 45 15.24 13.95 -4.96
N TRP A 46 14.15 13.33 -5.42
CA TRP A 46 14.20 12.39 -6.53
C TRP A 46 13.76 13.03 -7.84
N ASN A 47 14.32 12.57 -8.95
CA ASN A 47 13.75 12.73 -10.28
C ASN A 47 12.68 11.64 -10.49
N VAL A 48 11.40 12.04 -10.44
CA VAL A 48 10.28 11.10 -10.62
C VAL A 48 10.04 10.85 -12.11
N LEU A 49 10.58 9.75 -12.61
CA LEU A 49 10.53 9.36 -14.01
C LEU A 49 9.10 9.07 -14.47
N ARG A 50 8.33 8.37 -13.64
CA ARG A 50 6.96 7.96 -13.96
C ARG A 50 6.15 7.68 -12.70
N ILE A 51 4.86 8.01 -12.76
CA ILE A 51 3.85 7.49 -11.85
C ILE A 51 3.13 6.35 -12.58
N ILE A 52 3.12 5.15 -12.00
CA ILE A 52 2.45 3.97 -12.54
C ILE A 52 1.33 3.51 -11.60
N ASN A 53 0.45 2.65 -12.10
CA ASN A 53 -0.55 2.02 -11.25
C ASN A 53 0.08 0.88 -10.45
N GLU A 54 -0.28 0.75 -9.17
CA GLU A 54 0.12 -0.36 -8.31
C GLU A 54 -0.24 -1.72 -8.92
N SER A 55 -1.44 -1.84 -9.49
CA SER A 55 -1.89 -3.07 -10.14
C SER A 55 -1.04 -3.42 -11.37
N SER A 56 -0.69 -2.44 -12.20
CA SER A 56 0.23 -2.65 -13.34
C SER A 56 1.64 -3.02 -12.85
N ALA A 57 2.13 -2.37 -11.80
CA ALA A 57 3.42 -2.70 -11.19
C ALA A 57 3.46 -4.13 -10.66
N ALA A 58 2.38 -4.60 -10.04
CA ALA A 58 2.24 -5.96 -9.54
C ALA A 58 2.23 -6.99 -10.68
N VAL A 59 1.54 -6.71 -11.79
CA VAL A 59 1.55 -7.58 -12.97
C VAL A 59 2.95 -7.70 -13.57
N VAL A 60 3.67 -6.58 -13.68
CA VAL A 60 5.07 -6.58 -14.13
C VAL A 60 5.95 -7.38 -13.18
N ALA A 61 5.80 -7.18 -11.87
CA ALA A 61 6.57 -7.93 -10.86
C ALA A 61 6.30 -9.44 -10.89
N TYR A 62 5.08 -9.85 -11.23
CA TYR A 62 4.73 -11.26 -11.40
C TYR A 62 5.34 -11.88 -12.68
N GLY A 63 5.81 -11.07 -13.63
CA GLY A 63 6.45 -11.54 -14.87
C GLY A 63 5.48 -11.96 -15.96
N PHE A 64 4.23 -11.46 -15.93
CA PHE A 64 3.27 -11.64 -17.02
C PHE A 64 3.56 -10.71 -18.22
N ASP A 65 4.54 -9.81 -18.13
CA ASP A 65 4.98 -8.94 -19.22
C ASP A 65 5.63 -9.72 -20.38
N LYS A 66 6.24 -10.88 -20.11
CA LYS A 66 7.05 -11.64 -21.08
C LYS A 66 6.48 -12.98 -21.50
N ASN A 67 5.44 -13.47 -20.82
CA ASN A 67 4.99 -14.86 -20.92
C ASN A 67 3.52 -15.04 -21.34
N CYS A 68 2.81 -13.99 -21.75
CA CYS A 68 1.49 -14.12 -22.37
C CYS A 68 1.61 -14.03 -23.91
N PRO A 69 1.55 -15.16 -24.64
CA PRO A 69 1.61 -15.16 -26.11
C PRO A 69 0.29 -14.69 -26.76
N TYR A 70 -0.74 -14.39 -25.97
CA TYR A 70 -2.05 -13.92 -26.40
C TYR A 70 -2.64 -12.94 -25.37
N GLU A 71 -3.70 -12.23 -25.74
CA GLU A 71 -4.43 -11.34 -24.85
C GLU A 71 -4.88 -12.07 -23.57
N CYS A 72 -4.41 -11.60 -22.43
CA CYS A 72 -4.65 -12.22 -21.12
C CYS A 72 -5.37 -11.26 -20.19
N ASN A 73 -6.46 -11.72 -19.57
CA ASN A 73 -7.16 -10.98 -18.53
C ASN A 73 -6.71 -11.45 -17.15
N LEU A 74 -6.07 -10.55 -16.41
CA LEU A 74 -5.57 -10.78 -15.05
C LEU A 74 -6.43 -10.04 -14.04
N LYS A 75 -6.73 -10.71 -12.92
CA LYS A 75 -7.37 -10.09 -11.76
C LYS A 75 -6.32 -9.86 -10.69
N VAL A 76 -6.05 -8.60 -10.38
CA VAL A 76 -5.15 -8.20 -9.30
C VAL A 76 -6.00 -7.96 -8.06
N PHE A 77 -5.72 -8.71 -7.00
CA PHE A 77 -6.35 -8.57 -5.69
C PHE A 77 -5.32 -7.95 -4.73
N HIS A 78 -5.59 -6.74 -4.25
CA HIS A 78 -4.69 -5.99 -3.38
C HIS A 78 -5.40 -5.62 -2.07
N LEU A 79 -5.15 -6.40 -1.02
CA LEU A 79 -5.64 -6.13 0.34
C LEU A 79 -4.55 -5.37 1.11
N GLY A 80 -4.71 -4.04 1.18
CA GLY A 80 -3.80 -3.17 1.92
C GLY A 80 -4.20 -2.99 3.38
N GLY A 81 -3.59 -2.01 4.05
CA GLY A 81 -3.89 -1.69 5.45
C GLY A 81 -5.30 -1.12 5.67
N ARG A 82 -5.87 -0.41 4.69
CA ARG A 82 -7.18 0.27 4.85
C ARG A 82 -8.19 -0.01 3.74
N ASN A 83 -7.74 -0.56 2.62
CA ASN A 83 -8.59 -0.74 1.46
C ASN A 83 -8.23 -2.04 0.76
N LEU A 84 -9.27 -2.64 0.18
CA LEU A 84 -9.18 -3.75 -0.72
C LEU A 84 -9.49 -3.24 -2.12
N ASP A 85 -8.50 -3.34 -2.99
CA ASP A 85 -8.63 -2.97 -4.40
C ASP A 85 -8.61 -4.24 -5.26
N VAL A 86 -9.58 -4.34 -6.18
CA VAL A 86 -9.64 -5.43 -7.16
C VAL A 86 -9.62 -4.82 -8.55
N THR A 87 -8.55 -5.07 -9.30
CA THR A 87 -8.36 -4.52 -10.65
C THR A 87 -8.36 -5.62 -11.69
N LEU A 88 -9.15 -5.46 -12.75
CA LEU A 88 -9.02 -6.26 -13.97
C LEU A 88 -8.02 -5.58 -14.89
N VAL A 89 -6.91 -6.25 -15.18
CA VAL A 89 -5.86 -5.80 -16.09
C VAL A 89 -5.86 -6.71 -17.30
N MET A 90 -5.99 -6.13 -18.48
CA MET A 90 -5.73 -6.83 -19.73
C MET A 90 -4.27 -6.62 -20.11
N VAL A 91 -3.62 -7.70 -20.54
CA VAL A 91 -2.23 -7.71 -21.02
C VAL A 91 -2.24 -8.21 -22.45
N ASP A 92 -1.69 -7.41 -23.36
CA ASP A 92 -1.53 -7.77 -24.76
C ASP A 92 -0.18 -7.23 -25.27
N ASP A 93 0.71 -8.13 -25.70
CA ASP A 93 2.05 -7.81 -26.21
C ASP A 93 2.84 -6.78 -25.34
N GLY A 94 2.83 -6.99 -24.02
CA GLY A 94 3.50 -6.11 -23.05
C GLY A 94 2.80 -4.77 -22.78
N ILE A 95 1.64 -4.51 -23.39
CA ILE A 95 0.76 -3.40 -23.08
C ILE A 95 -0.17 -3.80 -21.94
N PHE A 96 -0.20 -2.96 -20.89
CA PHE A 96 -1.06 -3.15 -19.73
C PHE A 96 -2.22 -2.16 -19.76
N GLU A 97 -3.44 -2.66 -19.89
CA GLU A 97 -4.64 -1.85 -19.85
C GLU A 97 -5.49 -2.19 -18.63
N VAL A 98 -5.75 -1.20 -17.77
CA VAL A 98 -6.69 -1.35 -16.66
C VAL A 98 -8.10 -1.25 -17.21
N LYS A 99 -8.84 -2.37 -17.21
CA LYS A 99 -10.23 -2.43 -17.71
C LYS A 99 -11.24 -1.94 -16.68
N SER A 100 -11.04 -2.30 -15.41
CA SER A 100 -11.90 -1.85 -14.32
C SER A 100 -11.18 -1.97 -12.99
N THR A 101 -11.60 -1.17 -12.01
CA THR A 101 -11.10 -1.25 -10.63
C THR A 101 -12.27 -1.08 -9.66
N GLY A 102 -12.44 -2.05 -8.77
CA GLY A 102 -13.32 -1.96 -7.61
C GLY A 102 -12.52 -1.65 -6.35
N LYS A 103 -13.15 -0.96 -5.40
CA LYS A 103 -12.57 -0.59 -4.12
C LYS A 103 -13.56 -0.87 -3.00
N LEU A 104 -13.08 -1.46 -1.91
CA LEU A 104 -13.83 -1.66 -0.67
C LEU A 104 -13.06 -1.06 0.52
N PRO A 105 -13.74 -0.37 1.47
CA PRO A 105 -13.13 0.10 2.71
C PRO A 105 -12.96 -1.09 3.67
N LEU A 106 -12.00 -1.95 3.35
CA LEU A 106 -11.64 -3.14 4.12
C LEU A 106 -10.13 -3.32 4.01
N GLY A 107 -9.42 -3.43 5.13
CA GLY A 107 -7.98 -3.66 5.16
C GLY A 107 -7.48 -4.26 6.46
N GLY A 108 -6.16 -4.39 6.58
CA GLY A 108 -5.46 -4.87 7.77
C GLY A 108 -5.96 -4.24 9.09
N GLU A 109 -6.15 -2.91 9.09
CA GLU A 109 -6.58 -2.16 10.26
C GLU A 109 -7.94 -2.62 10.81
N ASP A 110 -8.86 -3.08 9.94
CA ASP A 110 -10.16 -3.60 10.37
C ASP A 110 -10.00 -4.93 11.14
N PHE A 111 -9.05 -5.78 10.73
CA PHE A 111 -8.73 -7.01 11.46
C PHE A 111 -8.07 -6.70 12.80
N ASP A 112 -7.14 -5.74 12.82
CA ASP A 112 -6.47 -5.30 14.05
C ASP A 112 -7.48 -4.74 15.05
N ASP A 113 -8.45 -3.95 14.59
CA ASP A 113 -9.49 -3.36 15.43
C ASP A 113 -10.47 -4.42 15.97
N LEU A 114 -10.80 -5.45 15.18
CA LEU A 114 -11.59 -6.60 15.66
C LEU A 114 -10.86 -7.37 16.79
N LEU A 115 -9.55 -7.59 16.64
CA LEU A 115 -8.73 -8.23 17.67
C LEU A 115 -8.62 -7.35 18.91
N LEU A 116 -8.39 -6.05 18.73
CA LEU A 116 -8.32 -5.08 19.80
C LEU A 116 -9.59 -5.09 20.65
N ASP A 117 -10.76 -5.00 20.00
CA ASP A 117 -12.06 -5.06 20.67
C ASP A 117 -12.26 -6.35 21.48
N TYR A 118 -11.84 -7.48 20.92
CA TYR A 118 -11.89 -8.77 21.62
C TYR A 118 -10.99 -8.76 22.87
N PHE A 119 -9.76 -8.27 22.76
CA PHE A 119 -8.81 -8.26 23.88
C PHE A 119 -9.15 -7.24 24.95
N VAL A 120 -9.68 -6.06 24.60
CA VAL A 120 -10.17 -5.07 25.56
C VAL A 120 -11.25 -5.69 26.46
N LYS A 121 -12.25 -6.37 25.86
CA LYS A 121 -13.30 -7.07 26.61
C LYS A 121 -12.73 -8.17 27.52
N LYS A 122 -11.73 -8.91 27.02
CA LYS A 122 -11.09 -10.00 27.77
C LYS A 122 -10.26 -9.50 28.95
N VAL A 123 -9.52 -8.40 28.79
CA VAL A 123 -8.75 -7.76 29.87
C VAL A 123 -9.68 -7.19 30.93
N HIS A 124 -10.74 -6.50 30.52
CA HIS A 124 -11.75 -5.98 31.44
C HIS A 124 -12.38 -7.10 32.28
N LYS A 125 -12.75 -8.23 31.64
CA LYS A 125 -13.33 -9.38 32.35
C LYS A 125 -12.37 -10.05 33.32
N LYS A 126 -11.09 -10.18 32.96
CA LYS A 126 -10.10 -10.94 33.75
C LYS A 126 -9.43 -10.12 34.86
N TYR A 127 -9.18 -8.84 34.59
CA TYR A 127 -8.37 -7.97 35.46
C TYR A 127 -9.15 -6.78 36.01
N HIS A 128 -10.44 -6.63 35.66
CA HIS A 128 -11.28 -5.49 36.05
C HIS A 128 -10.67 -4.12 35.71
N CYS A 129 -9.86 -4.11 34.65
CA CYS A 129 -9.15 -2.93 34.17
C CYS A 129 -9.86 -2.37 32.92
N ASP A 130 -10.20 -1.09 32.96
CA ASP A 130 -10.82 -0.37 31.85
C ASP A 130 -9.73 0.30 31.00
N LEU A 131 -9.28 -0.42 29.96
CA LEU A 131 -8.23 0.06 29.06
C LEU A 131 -8.67 1.26 28.21
N LEU A 132 -9.97 1.49 28.03
CA LEU A 132 -10.48 2.59 27.19
C LEU A 132 -10.09 3.98 27.72
N LYS A 133 -9.74 4.07 29.00
CA LYS A 133 -9.29 5.31 29.65
C LYS A 133 -7.79 5.58 29.47
N ASP A 134 -7.00 4.60 29.02
CA ASP A 134 -5.55 4.73 28.85
C ASP A 134 -5.18 4.62 27.37
N VAL A 135 -4.98 5.78 26.74
CA VAL A 135 -4.59 5.91 25.33
C VAL A 135 -3.25 5.21 25.03
N ASN A 136 -2.31 5.21 25.98
CA ASN A 136 -1.00 4.58 25.78
C ASN A 136 -1.11 3.05 25.85
N ALA A 137 -1.89 2.53 26.80
CA ALA A 137 -2.16 1.09 26.89
C ALA A 137 -2.92 0.59 25.66
N MET A 138 -3.92 1.34 25.19
CA MET A 138 -4.66 1.05 23.95
C MET A 138 -3.74 1.00 22.73
N ARG A 139 -2.84 1.98 22.59
CA ARG A 139 -1.87 1.99 21.49
C ARG A 139 -0.93 0.78 21.53
N ARG A 140 -0.44 0.41 22.72
CA ARG A 140 0.41 -0.78 22.90
C ARG A 140 -0.32 -2.06 22.56
N LEU A 141 -1.60 -2.17 22.95
CA LEU A 141 -2.42 -3.33 22.64
C LEU A 141 -2.71 -3.41 21.15
N LYS A 142 -3.02 -2.28 20.48
CA LYS A 142 -3.23 -2.24 19.02
C LYS A 142 -1.99 -2.72 18.26
N VAL A 143 -0.80 -2.22 18.60
CA VAL A 143 0.47 -2.69 18.01
C VAL A 143 0.72 -4.18 18.28
N ALA A 144 0.25 -4.71 19.40
CA ALA A 144 0.33 -6.14 19.69
C ALA A 144 -0.73 -6.98 18.96
N CYS A 145 -1.83 -6.39 18.50
CA CYS A 145 -2.84 -7.06 17.68
C CYS A 145 -2.41 -7.16 16.21
N GLU A 146 -1.67 -6.16 15.72
CA GLU A 146 -1.09 -6.14 14.36
C GLU A 146 0.06 -7.15 14.18
N ARG A 147 0.75 -7.51 15.27
CA ARG A 147 1.90 -8.44 15.28
C ARG A 147 1.47 -9.89 15.39
#